data_AF-A0A9E1MN06-F1
#
_entry.id   AF-A0A9E1MN06-F1
#
_cell.length_a   1.000
_cell.length_b   1.000
_cell.length_c   1.000
_cell.angle_alpha   90.00
_cell.angle_beta   90.00
_cell.angle_gamma   90.00
#
_symmetry.space_group_name_H-M   'P 1'
#
loop_
_entity.id
_entity.type
_entity.pdbx_description
1 polymer ?
#
loop_
_entity_poly.entity_id
_entity_poly.type
_entity_poly.pdbx_seq_one_letter_code
_entity_poly.pdbx_strand_id
1 'polypeptide(L)'
;MPFDDEDLKDGFPAILNQILAEALGYENQFRRLEKMPLLKIEEIPLYESADDDSEIPFHEILCRAALPLGVKAGLLEENVNKGAEAALAYNKYVTALAEITPAVFEELSAGGAE
;
A
#
# COMPACT_ATOMS: atom_id res chain seq x y z
N MET A 1 -19.20 0.05 -24.17
CA MET A 1 -17.91 0.66 -24.52
C MET A 1 -16.84 -0.30 -24.02
N PRO A 2 -15.84 -0.68 -24.83
CA PRO A 2 -14.66 -1.30 -24.27
C PRO A 2 -14.03 -0.23 -23.37
N PHE A 3 -13.97 -0.49 -22.07
CA PHE A 3 -13.05 0.24 -21.22
C PHE A 3 -11.69 -0.24 -21.69
N ASP A 4 -11.01 0.59 -22.46
CA ASP A 4 -9.78 0.22 -23.13
C ASP A 4 -8.73 -0.06 -22.04
N ASP A 5 -8.02 -1.18 -22.16
CA ASP A 5 -6.92 -1.54 -21.24
C ASP A 5 -5.88 -0.39 -21.13
N GLU A 6 -5.85 0.55 -22.09
CA GLU A 6 -5.07 1.79 -22.03
C GLU A 6 -5.47 2.74 -20.89
N ASP A 7 -6.76 2.97 -20.62
CA ASP A 7 -7.20 3.84 -19.50
C ASP A 7 -6.80 3.23 -18.14
N LEU A 8 -6.88 1.89 -18.03
CA LEU A 8 -6.47 1.16 -16.83
C LEU A 8 -4.95 1.26 -16.58
N LYS A 9 -4.15 1.34 -17.64
CA LYS A 9 -2.69 1.51 -17.55
C LYS A 9 -2.29 2.96 -17.23
N ASP A 10 -3.10 3.93 -17.61
CA ASP A 10 -2.88 5.34 -17.30
C ASP A 10 -3.23 5.66 -15.84
N GLY A 11 -4.29 5.03 -15.29
CA GLY A 11 -4.69 5.16 -13.88
C GLY A 11 -3.85 4.33 -12.89
N PHE A 12 -3.24 3.22 -13.34
CA PHE A 12 -2.47 2.32 -12.48
C PHE A 12 -1.33 2.98 -11.69
N PRO A 13 -0.46 3.84 -12.27
CA PRO A 13 0.65 4.45 -11.56
C PRO A 13 0.16 5.38 -10.44
N ALA A 14 -0.91 6.14 -10.70
CA ALA A 14 -1.54 7.00 -9.70
C ALA A 14 -2.10 6.19 -8.53
N ILE A 15 -2.81 5.09 -8.84
CA ILE A 15 -3.33 4.17 -7.83
C ILE A 15 -2.18 3.54 -7.03
N LEU A 16 -1.12 3.05 -7.70
CA LEU A 16 0.03 2.45 -7.05
C LEU A 16 0.71 3.43 -6.09
N ASN A 17 0.97 4.66 -6.52
CA ASN A 17 1.56 5.71 -5.68
C ASN A 17 0.70 6.01 -4.45
N GLN A 18 -0.62 6.06 -4.61
CA GLN A 18 -1.55 6.25 -3.49
C GLN A 18 -1.49 5.07 -2.50
N ILE A 19 -1.56 3.84 -3.00
CA ILE A 19 -1.53 2.62 -2.18
C ILE A 19 -0.17 2.50 -1.45
N LEU A 20 0.94 2.86 -2.09
CA LEU A 20 2.26 2.90 -1.45
C LEU A 20 2.31 3.93 -0.32
N ALA A 21 1.75 5.12 -0.53
CA ALA A 21 1.65 6.15 0.52
C ALA A 21 0.79 5.67 1.71
N GLU A 22 -0.31 4.97 1.46
CA GLU A 22 -1.16 4.37 2.50
C GLU A 22 -0.45 3.22 3.24
N ALA A 23 0.27 2.36 2.51
CA ALA A 23 1.00 1.23 3.06
C ALA A 23 2.27 1.64 3.85
N LEU A 24 2.77 2.87 3.67
CA LEU A 24 3.98 3.37 4.33
C LEU A 24 3.94 3.22 5.85
N GLY A 25 2.78 3.47 6.46
CA GLY A 25 2.60 3.31 7.91
C GLY A 25 2.81 1.87 8.38
N TYR A 26 2.47 0.89 7.53
CA TYR A 26 2.64 -0.54 7.80
C TYR A 26 4.09 -0.98 7.53
N GLU A 27 4.70 -0.54 6.44
CA GLU A 27 6.13 -0.76 6.17
C GLU A 27 7.02 -0.25 7.30
N ASN A 28 6.69 0.94 7.83
CA ASN A 28 7.42 1.50 8.97
C ASN A 28 7.28 0.66 10.25
N GLN A 29 6.22 -0.14 10.41
CA GLN A 29 6.13 -1.09 11.53
C GLN A 29 7.10 -2.27 11.35
N PHE A 30 7.25 -2.80 10.13
CA PHE A 30 8.28 -3.80 9.85
C PHE A 30 9.69 -3.25 10.12
N ARG A 31 9.98 -2.05 9.60
CA ARG A 31 11.27 -1.38 9.83
C ARG A 31 11.54 -1.11 11.31
N ARG A 32 10.51 -0.74 12.09
CA ARG A 32 10.63 -0.62 13.56
C ARG A 32 11.01 -1.94 14.21
N LEU A 33 10.36 -3.04 13.82
CA LEU A 33 10.66 -4.37 14.36
C LEU A 33 12.08 -4.81 14.02
N GLU A 34 12.54 -4.51 12.82
CA GLU A 34 13.90 -4.82 12.35
C GLU A 34 14.96 -3.79 12.77
N LYS A 35 14.57 -2.74 13.50
CA LYS A 35 15.44 -1.62 13.90
C LYS A 35 16.11 -0.91 12.72
N MET A 36 15.44 -0.88 11.58
CA MET A 36 15.83 -0.14 10.39
C MET A 36 15.35 1.32 10.43
N PRO A 37 15.99 2.23 9.69
CA PRO A 37 15.49 3.60 9.55
C PRO A 37 14.11 3.61 8.90
N LEU A 38 13.21 4.42 9.47
CA LEU A 38 11.87 4.61 8.94
C LEU A 38 11.94 5.25 7.55
N LEU A 39 11.16 4.71 6.62
CA LEU A 39 11.01 5.26 5.29
C LEU A 39 10.06 6.45 5.36
N LYS A 40 10.45 7.56 4.74
CA LYS A 40 9.56 8.71 4.52
C LYS A 40 8.88 8.61 3.17
N ILE A 41 7.72 9.27 3.05
CA ILE A 41 7.00 9.33 1.77
C ILE A 41 7.85 9.95 0.65
N GLU A 42 8.74 10.88 0.99
CA GLU A 42 9.68 11.53 0.07
C GLU A 42 10.75 10.58 -0.48
N GLU A 43 10.98 9.44 0.19
CA GLU A 43 11.94 8.41 -0.22
C GLU A 43 11.28 7.30 -1.05
N ILE A 44 9.95 7.32 -1.20
CA ILE A 44 9.23 6.40 -2.06
C ILE A 44 9.32 6.94 -3.50
N PRO A 45 9.82 6.15 -4.46
CA PRO A 45 9.80 6.56 -5.86
C PRO A 45 8.37 6.78 -6.34
N LEU A 46 8.17 7.84 -7.12
CA LEU A 46 6.92 8.08 -7.83
C LEU A 46 6.94 7.31 -9.13
N TYR A 47 6.05 6.34 -9.26
CA TYR A 47 5.92 5.55 -10.48
C TYR A 47 5.09 6.34 -11.49
N GLU A 48 5.70 6.67 -12.63
CA GLU A 48 5.03 7.42 -13.71
C GLU A 48 4.40 6.49 -14.76
N SER A 49 4.82 5.22 -14.81
CA SER A 49 4.31 4.21 -15.74
C SER A 49 4.18 2.84 -15.08
N ALA A 50 3.30 1.99 -15.62
CA ALA A 50 3.16 0.59 -15.21
C ALA A 50 4.36 -0.28 -15.63
N ASP A 51 5.15 0.17 -16.60
CA ASP A 51 6.37 -0.50 -17.09
C ASP A 51 7.63 -0.04 -16.34
N ASP A 52 7.47 0.74 -15.27
CA ASP A 52 8.60 1.23 -14.47
C ASP A 52 9.21 0.09 -13.65
N ASP A 53 10.49 -0.18 -13.89
CA ASP A 53 11.26 -1.28 -13.26
C ASP A 53 11.91 -0.85 -11.93
N SER A 54 11.58 0.34 -11.42
CA SER A 54 12.10 0.82 -10.14
C SER A 54 11.70 -0.10 -8.99
N GLU A 55 12.66 -0.37 -8.10
CA GLU A 55 12.41 -1.24 -6.95
C GLU A 55 11.48 -0.57 -5.94
N ILE A 56 10.44 -1.29 -5.51
CA ILE A 56 9.56 -0.85 -4.42
C ILE A 56 10.31 -1.03 -3.09
N PRO A 57 10.61 0.05 -2.33
CA PRO A 57 11.42 -0.01 -1.10
C PRO A 57 10.65 -0.54 0.12
N PHE A 58 9.74 -1.48 -0.11
CA PHE A 58 8.85 -2.10 0.88
C PHE A 58 9.21 -3.57 1.06
N HIS A 59 8.80 -4.14 2.18
CA HIS A 59 8.97 -5.56 2.45
C HIS A 59 8.28 -6.43 1.39
N GLU A 60 8.96 -7.52 0.99
CA GLU A 60 8.46 -8.44 -0.04
C GLU A 60 7.05 -8.99 0.30
N ILE A 61 6.79 -9.21 1.59
CA ILE A 61 5.47 -9.69 2.05
C ILE A 61 4.38 -8.65 1.83
N LEU A 62 4.65 -7.37 2.08
CA LEU A 62 3.73 -6.26 1.78
C LEU A 62 3.50 -6.15 0.28
N CYS A 63 4.58 -6.21 -0.51
CA CYS A 63 4.55 -6.11 -1.96
C CYS A 63 3.76 -7.24 -2.63
N ARG A 64 3.84 -8.47 -2.09
CA ARG A 64 3.17 -9.64 -2.70
C ARG A 64 1.79 -9.92 -2.13
N ALA A 65 1.56 -9.67 -0.84
CA ALA A 65 0.31 -10.03 -0.18
C ALA A 65 -0.73 -8.90 -0.20
N ALA A 66 -0.29 -7.65 0.02
CA ALA A 66 -1.20 -6.52 0.23
C ALA A 66 -1.30 -5.59 -0.99
N LEU A 67 -0.20 -5.11 -1.56
CA LEU A 67 -0.22 -4.14 -2.67
C LEU A 67 -1.11 -4.58 -3.86
N PRO A 68 -1.12 -5.85 -4.32
CA PRO A 68 -1.97 -6.27 -5.43
C PRO A 68 -3.47 -6.16 -5.12
N LEU A 69 -3.86 -6.29 -3.85
CA LEU A 69 -5.24 -6.15 -3.40
C LEU A 69 -5.67 -4.68 -3.39
N GLY A 70 -4.79 -3.78 -2.95
CA GLY A 70 -5.02 -2.33 -2.95
C GLY A 70 -5.16 -1.79 -4.37
N VAL A 71 -4.23 -2.15 -5.25
CA VAL A 71 -4.30 -1.80 -6.68
C VAL A 71 -5.58 -2.31 -7.33
N LYS A 72 -5.94 -3.58 -7.07
CA LYS A 72 -7.19 -4.15 -7.57
C LYS A 72 -8.41 -3.36 -7.07
N ALA A 73 -8.41 -2.88 -5.83
CA ALA A 73 -9.49 -2.08 -5.29
C ALA A 73 -9.62 -0.73 -6.02
N GLY A 74 -8.51 -0.02 -6.25
CA GLY A 74 -8.50 1.23 -7.00
C GLY A 74 -9.01 1.06 -8.43
N LEU A 75 -8.55 0.04 -9.15
CA LEU A 75 -9.02 -0.24 -10.53
C LEU A 75 -10.51 -0.61 -10.59
N LEU A 76 -11.04 -1.23 -9.53
CA LEU A 76 -12.47 -1.54 -9.42
C LEU A 76 -13.30 -0.30 -9.07
N GLU A 77 -12.74 0.66 -8.32
CA GLU A 77 -13.41 1.90 -7.92
C GLU A 77 -13.65 2.82 -9.11
N GLU A 78 -12.71 2.89 -10.07
CA GLU A 78 -12.89 3.62 -11.33
C GLU A 78 -14.04 3.05 -12.17
N ASN A 79 -14.46 1.81 -11.91
CA ASN A 79 -15.61 1.20 -12.56
C ASN A 79 -16.90 1.47 -11.76
N VAL A 80 -17.71 2.42 -12.24
CA VAL A 80 -18.97 2.88 -11.60
C VAL A 80 -19.93 1.75 -11.19
N ASN A 81 -19.90 0.59 -11.87
CA ASN A 81 -20.77 -0.55 -11.57
C ASN A 81 -20.19 -1.54 -10.53
N LYS A 82 -18.94 -1.35 -10.08
CA LYS A 82 -18.22 -2.30 -9.22
C LYS A 82 -17.88 -1.75 -7.84
N GLY A 83 -18.51 -0.66 -7.39
CA GLY A 83 -18.22 -0.06 -6.08
C GLY A 83 -18.32 -1.03 -4.89
N ALA A 84 -19.24 -2.01 -4.93
CA ALA A 84 -19.32 -3.05 -3.90
C ALA A 84 -18.12 -4.01 -3.93
N GLU A 85 -17.63 -4.37 -5.12
CA GLU A 85 -16.44 -5.21 -5.28
C GLU A 85 -15.16 -4.45 -4.93
N ALA A 86 -15.10 -3.15 -5.26
CA ALA A 86 -14.01 -2.26 -4.88
C ALA A 86 -13.89 -2.16 -3.34
N ALA A 87 -15.01 -1.93 -2.66
CA ALA A 87 -15.05 -1.92 -1.19
C ALA A 87 -14.61 -3.26 -0.59
N LEU A 88 -15.05 -4.40 -1.14
CA LEU A 88 -14.61 -5.72 -0.68
C LEU A 88 -13.12 -5.96 -0.91
N ALA A 89 -12.58 -5.52 -2.06
CA ALA A 89 -11.15 -5.63 -2.35
C ALA A 89 -10.32 -4.73 -1.42
N TYR A 90 -10.76 -3.50 -1.16
CA TYR A 90 -10.11 -2.58 -0.23
C TYR A 90 -10.12 -3.12 1.20
N ASN A 91 -11.25 -3.68 1.67
CA ASN A 91 -11.31 -4.32 2.98
C ASN A 91 -10.36 -5.51 3.09
N LYS A 92 -10.19 -6.30 2.02
CA LYS A 92 -9.19 -7.38 1.98
C LYS A 92 -7.76 -6.83 2.01
N TYR A 93 -7.49 -5.72 1.32
CA TYR A 93 -6.20 -5.03 1.37
C TYR A 93 -5.86 -4.58 2.80
N VAL A 94 -6.76 -3.85 3.47
CA VAL A 94 -6.55 -3.38 4.86
C VAL A 94 -6.41 -4.56 5.82
N THR A 95 -7.20 -5.62 5.63
CA THR A 95 -7.11 -6.83 6.46
C THR A 95 -5.76 -7.52 6.25
N ALA A 96 -5.33 -7.71 4.99
CA ALA A 96 -4.05 -8.32 4.68
C ALA A 96 -2.89 -7.50 5.25
N LEU A 97 -2.94 -6.17 5.13
CA LEU A 97 -1.99 -5.27 5.78
C LEU A 97 -1.96 -5.49 7.30
N ALA A 98 -3.11 -5.49 7.96
CA ALA A 98 -3.18 -5.69 9.40
C ALA A 98 -2.71 -7.08 9.86
N GLU A 99 -2.96 -8.13 9.06
CA GLU A 99 -2.57 -9.50 9.39
C GLU A 99 -1.07 -9.76 9.18
N ILE A 100 -0.47 -9.21 8.11
CA ILE A 100 0.96 -9.40 7.84
C ILE A 100 1.82 -8.46 8.69
N THR A 101 1.30 -7.27 9.02
CA THR A 101 2.08 -6.26 9.72
C THR A 101 2.24 -6.66 11.17
N PRO A 102 3.48 -6.73 11.69
CA PRO A 102 3.69 -7.05 13.08
C PRO A 102 3.06 -5.98 13.96
N ALA A 103 2.31 -6.41 14.99
CA ALA A 103 1.83 -5.52 16.03
C ALA A 103 3.00 -5.01 16.87
N VAL A 104 3.70 -4.00 16.36
CA VAL A 104 4.74 -3.30 17.12
C VAL A 104 4.00 -2.37 18.08
N PHE A 105 3.77 -2.85 19.29
CA PHE A 105 3.35 -1.99 20.39
C PHE A 105 4.42 -0.92 20.53
N GLU A 106 4.06 0.34 20.29
CA GLU A 106 4.82 1.43 20.86
C GLU A 106 4.78 1.19 22.37
N GLU A 107 5.92 0.82 22.96
CA GLU A 107 6.16 1.14 24.35
C GLU A 107 5.98 2.66 24.41
N LEU A 108 4.76 3.09 24.75
CA LEU A 108 4.52 4.38 25.36
C LEU A 108 5.55 4.44 26.46
N SER A 109 6.65 5.13 26.18
CA SER A 109 7.63 5.50 27.18
C SER A 109 6.81 6.14 28.27
N ALA A 110 6.58 5.38 29.34
CA ALA A 110 6.05 5.85 30.59
C ALA A 110 7.17 6.73 31.18
N GLY A 111 7.38 7.87 30.53
CA GLY A 111 8.10 9.01 31.06
C GLY A 111 7.24 9.58 32.17
N GLY A 112 7.46 9.05 33.36
CA GLY A 112 6.84 9.49 34.59
C GLY A 112 7.46 8.80 35.80
N ALA A 113 8.76 8.50 35.74
CA ALA A 113 9.56 8.46 36.96
C ALA A 113 9.87 9.93 37.30
N GLU A 114 9.28 10.40 38.41
CA GLU A 114 9.85 11.26 39.45
C GLU A 114 8.72 11.83 40.34
#